data_AF-A0ABD0QAC9-F1
#
_entry.id   AF-A0ABD0QAC9-F1
#
_cell.length_a   1.000
_cell.length_b   1.000
_cell.length_c   1.000
_cell.angle_alpha   90.00
_cell.angle_beta   90.00
_cell.angle_gamma   90.00
#
_symmetry.space_group_name_H-M   'P 1'
#
loop_
_entity.id
_entity.type
_entity.pdbx_description
1 polymer ?
#
loop_
_entity_poly.entity_id
_entity_poly.type
_entity_poly.pdbx_seq_one_letter_code
_entity_poly.pdbx_strand_id
1 'polypeptide(L)' 'MVGGEFDLEMNFIIQDAESIACMVELLEHCDVTCQAEIWSMFTAILRKSVRNLQTSTEVGLIQQVLQKMSSVDDMIA' A
#
# COMPACT_ATOMS: atom_id res chain seq x y z
N MET A 1 -8.09 19.42 32.01
CA MET A 1 -8.63 19.13 30.67
C MET A 1 -7.44 18.79 29.80
N VAL A 2 -7.22 17.50 29.53
CA VAL A 2 -6.06 17.06 28.73
C VAL A 2 -6.40 17.33 27.28
N GLY A 3 -6.14 18.57 26.84
CA GLY A 3 -6.27 19.00 25.45
C GLY A 3 -5.06 18.55 24.64
N GLY A 4 -4.80 17.25 24.60
CA GLY A 4 -3.99 16.68 23.55
C GLY A 4 -4.85 16.66 22.30
N GLU A 5 -4.47 17.40 21.28
CA GLU A 5 -4.99 17.23 19.94
C GLU A 5 -4.76 15.76 19.58
N PHE A 6 -5.81 14.94 19.74
CA PHE A 6 -5.82 13.57 19.26
C PHE A 6 -5.81 13.70 17.75
N ASP A 7 -4.60 13.80 17.19
CA ASP A 7 -4.33 13.72 15.77
C ASP A 7 -4.63 12.26 15.38
N LEU A 8 -5.93 11.93 15.33
CA LEU A 8 -6.50 10.68 14.81
C LEU A 8 -5.97 10.39 13.40
N GLU A 9 -5.53 11.45 12.74
CA GLU A 9 -4.91 11.52 11.44
C GLU A 9 -3.48 10.91 11.42
N MET A 10 -2.75 10.90 12.54
CA MET A 10 -1.41 10.32 12.66
C MET A 10 -1.41 8.79 12.77
N ASN A 11 -2.51 8.18 13.23
CA ASN A 11 -2.63 6.72 13.40
C ASN A 11 -2.62 5.94 12.07
N PHE A 12 -2.93 6.60 10.96
CA PHE A 12 -3.01 5.95 9.66
C PHE A 12 -1.84 6.26 8.75
N ILE A 13 -0.83 7.01 9.22
CA ILE A 13 0.32 7.36 8.41
C ILE A 13 1.21 6.12 8.26
N ILE A 14 1.56 5.79 7.02
CA ILE A 14 2.59 4.80 6.71
C ILE A 14 3.90 5.29 7.32
N GLN A 15 4.30 4.68 8.44
CA GLN A 15 5.55 5.05 9.14
C GLN A 15 6.77 4.46 8.44
N ASP A 16 6.60 3.32 7.77
CA ASP A 16 7.68 2.62 7.10
C ASP A 16 7.19 2.14 5.72
N ALA A 17 7.60 2.88 4.69
CA ALA A 17 7.21 2.58 3.32
C ALA A 17 7.94 1.35 2.76
N GLU A 18 9.13 1.03 3.28
CA GLU A 18 9.87 -0.20 2.95
C GLU A 18 9.09 -1.46 3.34
N SER A 19 8.38 -1.44 4.47
CA SER A 19 7.49 -2.52 4.90
C SER A 19 6.43 -2.84 3.85
N ILE A 20 5.86 -1.81 3.21
CA ILE A 20 4.87 -1.96 2.15
C ILE A 20 5.54 -2.45 0.86
N ALA A 21 6.74 -1.96 0.53
CA ALA A 21 7.49 -2.45 -0.62
C ALA A 21 7.77 -3.95 -0.48
N CYS A 22 8.24 -4.39 0.69
CA CYS A 22 8.48 -5.79 1.01
C CYS A 22 7.21 -6.64 0.89
N MET A 23 6.06 -6.16 1.39
CA MET A 23 4.76 -6.83 1.17
C MET A 23 4.43 -6.97 -0.32
N VAL A 24 4.77 -5.97 -1.14
CA VAL A 24 4.54 -5.98 -2.60
C VAL A 24 5.50 -6.94 -3.32
N GLU A 25 6.73 -7.11 -2.84
CA GLU A 25 7.66 -8.10 -3.40
C GLU A 25 7.24 -9.54 -3.08
N LEU A 26 6.70 -9.77 -1.88
CA LEU A 26 6.21 -11.09 -1.48
C LEU A 26 4.97 -11.54 -2.25
N LEU A 27 4.19 -10.61 -2.83
CA LEU A 27 3.00 -10.89 -3.64
C LEU A 27 3.26 -11.87 -4.79
N GLU A 28 4.45 -11.83 -5.39
CA GLU A 28 4.81 -12.71 -6.52
C GLU A 28 4.82 -14.20 -6.14
N HIS A 29 4.85 -14.51 -4.85
CA HIS A 29 4.86 -15.87 -4.31
C HIS A 29 3.49 -16.33 -3.78
N CYS A 30 2.50 -15.44 -3.78
CA CYS A 30 1.15 -15.69 -3.29
C CYS A 30 0.23 -16.17 -4.41
N ASP A 31 -0.80 -16.97 -4.08
CA ASP A 31 -1.86 -17.30 -5.02
C ASP A 31 -2.74 -16.08 -5.35
N VAL A 32 -3.50 -16.15 -6.44
CA VAL A 32 -4.34 -15.04 -6.95
C VAL A 32 -5.33 -14.51 -5.91
N THR A 33 -5.85 -15.37 -5.02
CA THR A 33 -6.77 -14.96 -3.95
C THR A 33 -6.04 -14.11 -2.92
N CYS A 34 -4.86 -14.57 -2.48
CA CYS A 34 -4.03 -13.84 -1.54
C CYS A 34 -3.53 -12.51 -2.12
N GLN A 35 -3.17 -12.49 -3.40
CA GLN A 35 -2.82 -11.25 -4.11
C GLN A 35 -3.96 -10.24 -4.09
N ALA A 36 -5.20 -10.66 -4.36
CA ALA A 36 -6.38 -9.81 -4.35
C ALA A 36 -6.69 -9.19 -2.96
N GLU A 37 -6.52 -9.96 -1.89
CA GLU A 37 -6.72 -9.50 -0.52
C GLU A 37 -5.69 -8.43 -0.12
N ILE A 38 -4.42 -8.66 -0.44
CA ILE A 38 -3.34 -7.69 -0.20
C ILE A 38 -3.57 -6.42 -1.03
N TRP A 39 -4.06 -6.54 -2.26
CA TRP A 39 -4.44 -5.39 -3.09
C TRP A 39 -5.58 -4.57 -2.51
N SER A 40 -6.58 -5.26 -1.97
CA SER A 40 -7.70 -4.63 -1.29
C SER A 40 -7.24 -3.88 -0.03
N MET A 41 -6.31 -4.46 0.74
CA MET A 41 -5.71 -3.78 1.89
C MET A 41 -4.88 -2.57 1.49
N PHE A 42 -4.02 -2.70 0.48
CA PHE A 42 -3.16 -1.60 0.02
C PHE A 42 -3.99 -0.42 -0.50
N THR A 43 -4.99 -0.69 -1.35
CA THR A 43 -5.90 0.35 -1.86
C THR A 43 -6.73 0.99 -0.75
N ALA A 44 -7.13 0.24 0.28
CA ALA A 44 -7.81 0.80 1.44
C ALA A 44 -6.90 1.74 2.26
N ILE A 45 -5.62 1.39 2.46
CA ILE A 45 -4.64 2.22 3.18
C ILE A 45 -4.39 3.55 2.44
N LEU A 46 -4.25 3.50 1.12
CA LEU A 46 -4.06 4.70 0.30
C LEU A 46 -5.29 5.61 0.30
N ARG A 47 -6.50 5.03 0.23
CA ARG A 47 -7.76 5.81 0.25
C ARG A 47 -8.03 6.47 1.59
N LYS A 48 -7.49 5.92 2.68
CA LYS A 48 -7.75 6.40 4.03
C LYS A 48 -6.99 7.69 4.37
N SER A 49 -5.93 8.04 3.64
CA SER A 49 -5.10 9.20 3.94
C SER A 49 -4.41 9.74 2.69
N VAL A 50 -4.65 11.02 2.38
CA VAL A 50 -3.92 11.73 1.30
C VAL A 50 -2.41 11.75 1.59
N ARG A 51 -2.02 11.81 2.87
CA ARG A 51 -0.60 11.72 3.26
C ARG A 51 0.01 10.36 2.91
N ASN A 52 -0.72 9.26 3.10
CA ASN A 52 -0.26 7.93 2.67
C ASN A 52 -0.03 7.86 1.17
N LEU A 53 -0.93 8.46 0.40
CA LEU A 53 -0.79 8.53 -1.05
C LEU A 53 0.44 9.35 -1.46
N GLN A 54 0.66 10.51 -0.82
CA GLN A 54 1.83 11.35 -1.06
C GLN A 54 3.14 10.60 -0.73
N THR A 55 3.26 10.06 0.49
CA THR A 55 4.47 9.30 0.89
C THR A 55 4.70 8.10 -0.03
N SER A 56 3.65 7.35 -0.40
CA SER A 56 3.78 6.22 -1.32
C SER A 56 4.21 6.65 -2.72
N THR A 57 3.84 7.86 -3.15
CA THR A 57 4.29 8.43 -4.43
C THR A 57 5.75 8.86 -4.33
N GLU A 58 6.14 9.54 -3.25
CA GLU A 58 7.50 10.04 -3.02
C GLU A 58 8.55 8.93 -2.98
N VAL A 59 8.22 7.80 -2.36
CA VAL A 59 9.12 6.63 -2.30
C VAL A 59 8.97 5.68 -3.51
N GLY A 60 8.15 6.04 -4.49
CA GLY A 60 7.96 5.25 -5.70
C GLY A 60 7.18 3.94 -5.52
N LEU A 61 6.52 3.72 -4.38
CA LEU A 61 5.71 2.52 -4.14
C LEU A 61 4.63 2.33 -5.20
N ILE A 62 3.96 3.42 -5.61
CA ILE A 62 2.91 3.36 -6.66
C ILE A 62 3.48 2.81 -7.98
N GLN A 63 4.70 3.21 -8.35
CA GLN A 63 5.33 2.73 -9.57
C GLN A 63 5.70 1.25 -9.47
N GLN A 64 6.28 0.82 -8.34
CA GLN A 64 6.65 -0.58 -8.10
C GLN A 64 5.41 -1.49 -8.16
N VAL A 65 4.32 -1.05 -7.51
CA VAL A 65 3.00 -1.68 -7.52
C VAL A 65 2.46 -1.84 -8.95
N LEU A 66 2.51 -0.79 -9.77
CA LEU A 66 2.04 -0.83 -11.16
C LEU A 66 2.88 -1.78 -12.03
N GLN A 67 4.19 -1.80 -11.86
CA GLN A 67 5.09 -2.71 -12.58
C GLN A 67 4.82 -4.18 -12.25
N LYS A 68 4.51 -4.49 -10.98
CA LYS A 68 4.14 -5.84 -10.57
C LYS A 68 2.78 -6.24 -11.13
N MET A 69 1.80 -5.33 -11.20
CA MET A 69 0.51 -5.61 -11.86
C MET A 69 0.64 -5.94 -13.35
N SER A 70 1.50 -5.24 -14.10
CA SER A 70 1.71 -5.59 -15.51
C SER A 70 2.24 -7.00 -15.73
N SER A 71 2.92 -7.59 -14.73
CA SER A 71 3.34 -8.99 -14.77
C SER A 71 2.21 -9.97 -14.44
N VAL A 72 1.18 -9.54 -13.71
CA VAL A 72 0.01 -10.36 -13.35
C VAL A 72 -1.03 -10.36 -14.48
N ASP A 73 -1.12 -9.27 -15.26
CA ASP A 73 -2.03 -9.17 -16.40
C ASP A 73 -1.69 -10.15 -17.53
N ASP A 74 -0.41 -10.53 -17.68
CA ASP A 74 0.04 -11.60 -18.61
C ASP A 74 -0.51 -13.00 -18.25
N MET A 75 -1.18 -13.17 -17.11
CA MET A 75 -1.87 -14.40 -16.73
C MET A 75 -3.33 -14.45 -17.21
N ILE A 76 -3.90 -13.32 -17.68
CA ILE A 76 -5.25 -13.22 -18.24
C ILE A 76 -5.14 -12.88 -19.75
N ALA A 77 -4.47 -13.75 -20.50
CA ALA A 77 -4.49 -13.76 -21.97
C ALA A 77 -4.87 -15.14 -22.51
#